data_AF-A0A948C8L4-F1
#
_entry.id   AF-A0A948C8L4-F1
#
_cell.length_a   1.000
_cell.length_b   1.000
_cell.length_c   1.000
_cell.angle_alpha   90.00
_cell.angle_beta   90.00
_cell.angle_gamma   90.00
#
_symmetry.space_group_name_H-M   'P 1'
#
loop_
_entity.id
_entity.type
_entity.pdbx_description
1 polymer ?
#
loop_
_entity_poly.entity_id
_entity_poly.type
_entity_poly.pdbx_seq_one_letter_code
_entity_poly.pdbx_strand_id
1 'polypeptide(L)' 'MAVEKVGEKYQCSVCGNVVVVVEVGGGELVCCGESMKKIES' A
#
# COMPACT_ATOMS: atom_id res chain seq x y z
N MET A 1 3.80 -7.89 -3.89
CA MET A 1 3.31 -8.15 -2.52
C MET A 1 1.86 -7.74 -2.46
N ALA A 2 0.95 -8.72 -2.33
CA ALA A 2 -0.47 -8.45 -2.16
C ALA A 2 -0.74 -7.83 -0.78
N VAL A 3 -1.87 -7.12 -0.65
CA VAL A 3 -2.41 -6.66 0.62
C VAL A 3 -2.99 -7.86 1.38
N GLU A 4 -2.57 -8.04 2.62
CA GLU A 4 -2.94 -9.22 3.41
C GLU A 4 -3.75 -8.86 4.66
N LYS A 5 -3.60 -7.63 5.19
CA LYS A 5 -4.18 -7.28 6.49
C LYS A 5 -4.69 -5.84 6.56
N VAL A 6 -5.82 -5.67 7.25
CA VAL A 6 -6.33 -4.36 7.67
C VAL A 6 -5.34 -3.68 8.62
N GLY A 7 -5.09 -2.39 8.38
CA GLY A 7 -4.16 -1.57 9.15
C GLY A 7 -2.74 -1.50 8.58
N GLU A 8 -2.43 -2.26 7.52
CA GLU A 8 -1.17 -2.11 6.80
C GLU A 8 -1.06 -0.71 6.20
N LYS A 9 0.12 -0.12 6.29
CA LYS A 9 0.41 1.20 5.72
C LYS A 9 1.31 1.05 4.52
N TYR A 10 1.02 1.82 3.48
CA TYR A 10 1.77 1.80 2.24
C TYR A 10 2.12 3.20 1.81
N GLN A 11 3.33 3.37 1.27
CA GLN A 11 3.81 4.63 0.73
C GLN A 11 4.24 4.50 -0.73
N CYS A 12 3.82 5.46 -1.56
CA CYS A 12 4.33 5.62 -2.91
C CYS A 12 5.70 6.30 -2.86
N SER A 13 6.73 5.68 -3.47
CA SER A 13 8.08 6.26 -3.51
C SER A 13 8.23 7.41 -4.52
N VAL A 14 7.25 7.61 -5.42
CA VAL A 14 7.28 8.67 -6.45
C VAL A 14 6.64 9.96 -5.96
N CYS A 15 5.38 9.91 -5.53
CA CYS A 15 4.61 11.09 -5.12
C CYS A 15 4.54 11.28 -3.60
N GLY A 16 4.97 10.30 -2.81
CA GLY A 16 4.94 10.35 -1.35
C GLY A 16 3.59 10.01 -0.71
N ASN A 17 2.55 9.68 -1.48
CA ASN A 17 1.23 9.32 -0.96
C ASN A 17 1.31 8.16 0.03
N VAL A 18 0.66 8.32 1.18
CA VAL A 18 0.53 7.29 2.22
C VAL A 18 -0.93 6.90 2.38
N VAL A 19 -1.19 5.59 2.37
CA VAL A 19 -2.53 5.02 2.56
C VAL A 19 -2.50 3.95 3.65
N VAL A 20 -3.65 3.74 4.29
CA VAL A 20 -3.87 2.65 5.26
C VAL A 20 -4.96 1.72 4.74
N VAL A 21 -4.73 0.42 4.83
CA VAL A 21 -5.69 -0.59 4.41
C VAL A 21 -6.83 -0.63 5.43
N VAL A 22 -8.07 -0.41 4.97
CA VAL A 22 -9.28 -0.52 5.81
C VAL A 22 -10.06 -1.80 5.57
N GLU A 23 -9.87 -2.44 4.41
CA GLU A 23 -10.47 -3.72 4.03
C GLU A 23 -9.52 -4.45 3.06
N VAL A 24 -9.47 -5.79 3.12
CA VAL A 24 -8.51 -6.60 2.34
C VAL A 24 -9.19 -7.17 1.10
N GLY A 25 -8.67 -6.83 -0.08
CA GLY A 25 -9.08 -7.40 -1.36
C GLY A 25 -8.09 -8.41 -1.97
N GLY A 26 -6.91 -8.63 -1.35
CA GLY A 26 -5.90 -9.60 -1.80
C GLY A 26 -5.09 -9.18 -3.05
N GLY A 27 -5.31 -7.98 -3.60
CA GLY A 27 -4.53 -7.41 -4.70
C GLY A 27 -3.32 -6.60 -4.23
N GLU A 28 -2.46 -6.19 -5.16
CA GLU A 28 -1.35 -5.27 -4.88
C GLU A 28 -1.78 -3.81 -5.04
N LEU A 29 -1.26 -2.91 -4.20
CA LEU A 29 -1.49 -1.48 -4.31
C LEU A 29 -0.51 -0.85 -5.30
N VAL A 30 -1.04 -0.13 -6.29
CA VAL A 30 -0.26 0.56 -7.32
C VAL A 30 -0.58 2.05 -7.28
N CYS A 31 0.46 2.89 -7.27
CA CYS A 31 0.34 4.34 -7.36
C CYS A 31 1.44 4.87 -8.28
N CYS A 32 1.13 5.81 -9.17
CA CYS A 32 2.06 6.35 -10.18
C CYS A 32 2.66 5.28 -11.12
N GLY A 33 1.95 4.16 -11.34
CA GLY A 33 2.41 3.07 -12.21
C GLY A 33 3.39 2.11 -11.57
N GLU A 34 3.69 2.26 -10.28
CA GLU A 34 4.57 1.37 -9.52
C GLU A 34 3.88 0.79 -8.28
N SER A 35 4.33 -0.40 -7.88
CA SER A 35 3.91 -1.06 -6.64
C SER A 35 4.25 -0.20 -5.43
N MET A 36 3.28 0.05 -4.56
CA MET A 36 3.51 0.79 -3.32
C MET A 36 4.33 -0.06 -2.33
N LYS A 37 5.17 0.60 -1.53
CA LYS A 37 5.98 -0.07 -0.50
C LYS A 37 5.21 -0.12 0.82
N LYS A 38 5.12 -1.31 1.42
CA LYS A 38 4.64 -1.45 2.80
C LYS A 38 5.63 -0.75 3.72
N ILE A 39 5.12 0.10 4.60
CA ILE A 39 5.89 0.78 5.63
C ILE A 39 5.38 0.30 6.99
N GLU A 40 6.32 -0.04 7.85
CA GLU A 40 6.00 -0.35 9.24
C GLU A 40 5.99 0.95 10.04
N SER A 41 5.05 1.07 10.97
CA SER A 41 5.02 2.15 11.96
C SER A 41 5.70 1.70 13.23
#